data_AF-A0A833W1S0-F1
#
_entry.id   AF-A0A833W1S0-F1
#
_cell.length_a   1.000
_cell.length_b   1.000
_cell.length_c   1.000
_cell.angle_alpha   90.00
_cell.angle_beta   90.00
_cell.angle_gamma   90.00
#
_symmetry.space_group_name_H-M   'P 1'
#
loop_
_entity.id
_entity.type
_entity.pdbx_description
1 polymer ?
#
loop_
_entity_poly.entity_id
_entity_poly.type
_entity_poly.pdbx_seq_one_letter_code
_entity_poly.pdbx_strand_id
1 'polypeptide(L)'
;MTEVGTQIDSDKRLLQFETYEDYLDSLITFVDLGYLGNLNIAHRLAELGYRCTGETLDEDTFYCRLKAVKNLFFPIYRPYELTSEHVTPSDNLMQELALRERLNRLKIISTIIFIRNLTKLQFEISGYIDFNERLEKENWLPYFQGRKKL
;
A
#
# COMPACT_ATOMS: atom_id res chain seq x y z
N MET A 1 25.15 17.42 9.74
CA MET A 1 24.99 16.08 9.14
C MET A 1 24.01 15.31 10.00
N THR A 2 22.71 15.44 9.74
CA THR A 2 21.68 14.61 10.36
C THR A 2 21.67 13.32 9.57
N GLU A 3 22.15 12.25 10.20
CA GLU A 3 22.17 10.93 9.58
C GLU A 3 20.74 10.54 9.21
N VAL A 4 20.57 10.13 7.96
CA VAL A 4 19.32 9.66 7.35
C VAL A 4 19.02 8.26 7.90
N GLY A 5 18.95 8.14 9.23
CA GLY A 5 18.24 7.08 9.91
C GLY A 5 16.77 7.34 9.66
N THR A 6 16.20 6.54 8.77
CA THR A 6 14.95 6.79 8.04
C THR A 6 13.81 7.14 8.99
N GLN A 7 13.00 8.12 8.61
CA GLN A 7 11.76 8.52 9.30
C GLN A 7 10.94 7.33 9.87
N ILE A 8 10.99 6.18 9.17
CA ILE A 8 10.38 4.92 9.55
C ILE A 8 10.89 4.37 10.91
N ASP A 9 12.17 4.53 11.23
CA ASP A 9 12.73 4.08 12.51
C ASP A 9 12.23 4.95 13.68
N SER A 10 12.07 6.26 13.44
CA SER A 10 11.42 7.16 14.41
C SER A 10 9.91 6.87 14.57
N ASP A 11 9.25 6.42 13.49
CA ASP A 11 7.84 6.03 13.49
C ASP A 11 7.60 4.67 14.16
N LYS A 12 8.65 3.93 14.57
CA LYS A 12 8.52 2.67 15.32
C LYS A 12 7.69 2.82 16.59
N ARG A 13 7.74 3.99 17.24
CA ARG A 13 6.92 4.32 18.41
C ARG A 13 5.43 4.19 18.15
N LEU A 14 4.97 4.34 16.90
CA LEU A 14 3.55 4.27 16.55
C LEU A 14 2.98 2.86 16.76
N LEU A 15 3.82 1.81 16.80
CA LEU A 15 3.39 0.43 17.03
C LEU A 15 2.72 0.22 18.40
N GLN A 16 2.94 1.11 19.37
CA GLN A 16 2.35 1.01 20.69
C GLN A 16 0.89 1.48 20.75
N PHE A 17 0.40 2.10 19.68
CA PHE A 17 -0.96 2.63 19.58
C PHE A 17 -1.78 1.74 18.64
N GLU A 18 -2.94 1.28 19.10
CA GLU A 18 -3.85 0.47 18.27
C GLU A 18 -4.71 1.37 17.38
N THR A 19 -5.19 2.47 17.94
CA THR A 19 -6.07 3.45 17.29
C THR A 19 -5.44 4.84 17.26
N TYR A 20 -5.99 5.71 16.40
CA TYR A 20 -5.61 7.13 16.38
C TYR A 20 -5.98 7.85 17.68
N GLU A 21 -7.06 7.45 18.34
CA GLU A 21 -7.49 8.00 19.64
C GLU A 21 -6.45 7.68 20.73
N ASP A 22 -5.91 6.46 20.77
CA ASP A 22 -4.83 6.09 21.71
C ASP A 22 -3.57 6.95 21.51
N TYR A 23 -3.28 7.28 20.25
CA TYR A 23 -2.20 8.20 19.92
C TYR A 23 -2.48 9.61 20.45
N LEU A 24 -3.69 10.14 20.27
CA LEU A 24 -4.06 11.45 20.81
C LEU A 24 -4.06 11.47 22.34
N ASP A 25 -4.50 10.40 22.99
CA ASP A 25 -4.44 10.25 24.45
C ASP A 25 -3.01 10.34 24.97
N SER A 26 -2.04 9.81 24.23
CA SER A 26 -0.62 9.91 24.58
C SER A 26 -0.06 11.35 24.56
N LEU A 27 -0.76 12.26 23.88
CA LEU A 27 -0.40 13.68 23.79
C LEU A 27 -1.09 14.54 24.86
N ILE A 28 -2.07 13.98 25.58
CA ILE A 28 -2.85 14.67 26.60
C ILE A 28 -2.25 14.39 27.98
N THR A 29 -2.07 15.44 28.77
CA THR A 29 -1.67 15.31 30.18
C THR A 29 -2.86 15.53 31.11
N PHE A 30 -2.73 15.08 32.37
CA PHE A 30 -3.75 15.31 33.40
C PHE A 30 -4.07 16.81 33.60
N VAL A 31 -3.08 17.67 33.39
CA VAL A 31 -3.25 19.13 33.48
C VAL A 31 -4.20 19.65 32.40
N ASP A 32 -4.13 19.09 31.19
CA ASP A 32 -5.01 19.45 30.07
C ASP A 32 -6.46 19.09 30.38
N LEU A 33 -6.69 17.91 30.97
CA LEU A 33 -8.02 17.50 31.43
C LEU A 33 -8.55 18.40 32.55
N GLY A 34 -7.67 18.84 33.47
CA GLY A 34 -8.03 19.76 34.54
C GLY A 34 -8.49 21.14 34.03
N TYR A 35 -7.86 21.67 32.99
CA TYR A 35 -8.22 22.97 32.41
C TYR A 35 -9.37 22.90 31.41
N LEU A 36 -9.42 21.85 30.59
CA LEU A 36 -10.40 21.72 29.50
C LEU A 36 -11.69 21.05 29.96
N GLY A 37 -11.63 20.25 31.03
CA GLY A 37 -12.78 19.56 31.64
C GLY A 37 -13.43 18.49 30.75
N ASN A 38 -12.94 18.28 29.53
CA ASN A 38 -13.50 17.35 28.56
C ASN A 38 -12.39 16.76 27.68
N LEU A 39 -12.36 15.43 27.59
CA LEU A 39 -11.43 14.67 26.76
C LEU A 39 -11.52 15.04 25.28
N ASN A 40 -12.72 15.22 24.75
CA ASN A 40 -12.92 15.53 23.32
C ASN A 40 -12.32 16.88 22.93
N ILE A 41 -12.36 17.86 23.84
CA ILE A 41 -11.75 19.18 23.62
C ILE A 41 -10.22 19.05 23.68
N ALA A 42 -9.71 18.22 24.59
CA ALA A 42 -8.29 17.93 24.68
C ALA A 42 -7.77 17.20 23.43
N HIS A 43 -8.50 16.21 22.90
CA HIS A 43 -8.18 15.55 21.62
C HIS A 43 -8.13 16.55 20.49
N ARG A 44 -9.14 17.43 20.38
CA ARG A 44 -9.18 18.43 19.30
C ARG A 44 -8.02 19.41 19.36
N LEU A 45 -7.59 19.81 20.56
CA LEU A 45 -6.43 20.68 20.73
C LEU A 45 -5.11 19.96 20.46
N ALA A 46 -5.02 18.68 20.81
CA ALA A 46 -3.87 17.83 20.48
C ALA A 46 -3.74 17.64 18.97
N GLU A 47 -4.84 17.34 18.28
CA GLU A 47 -4.90 17.21 16.81
C GLU A 47 -4.40 18.47 16.10
N LEU A 48 -4.79 19.66 16.58
CA LEU A 48 -4.35 20.95 16.04
C LEU A 48 -2.87 21.29 16.32
N GLY A 49 -2.15 20.45 17.06
CA GLY A 49 -0.70 20.60 17.27
C GLY A 49 -0.30 21.65 18.30
N TYR A 50 -1.24 22.30 18.99
CA TYR A 50 -0.95 23.38 19.95
C TYR A 50 -0.16 22.94 21.20
N ARG A 51 -0.08 21.63 21.46
CA ARG A 51 0.61 21.05 22.63
C ARG A 51 1.93 20.36 22.30
N CYS A 52 2.16 19.97 21.06
CA CYS A 52 3.39 19.29 20.69
C CYS A 52 4.45 20.29 20.24
N THR A 53 5.68 20.11 20.71
CA THR A 53 6.85 20.85 20.19
C THR A 53 7.29 20.37 18.80
N GLY A 54 6.51 19.50 18.16
CA GLY A 54 6.77 18.90 16.85
C GLY A 54 5.47 18.62 16.09
N GLU A 55 5.60 18.03 14.90
CA GLU A 55 4.47 17.72 14.02
C GLU A 55 3.54 16.66 14.65
N THR A 56 2.28 17.02 14.86
CA THR A 56 1.21 16.07 15.15
C THR A 56 0.76 15.42 13.87
N LEU A 57 0.60 14.10 13.90
CA LEU A 57 0.16 13.34 12.73
C LEU A 57 -1.35 13.50 12.57
N ASP A 58 -1.79 13.89 11.39
CA ASP A 58 -3.19 13.74 10.99
C ASP A 58 -3.57 12.25 10.96
N GLU A 59 -4.85 11.93 11.14
CA GLU A 59 -5.36 10.55 11.19
C GLU A 59 -4.89 9.70 10.00
N ASP A 60 -5.04 10.23 8.77
CA ASP A 60 -4.60 9.54 7.55
C ASP A 60 -3.10 9.26 7.56
N THR A 61 -2.29 10.24 8.00
CA THR A 61 -0.84 10.11 8.05
C THR A 61 -0.40 9.12 9.13
N PHE A 62 -1.09 9.09 10.27
CA PHE A 62 -0.88 8.12 11.35
C PHE A 62 -1.08 6.70 10.83
N TYR A 63 -2.22 6.39 10.20
CA TYR A 63 -2.48 5.05 9.69
C TYR A 63 -1.54 4.68 8.53
N CYS A 64 -1.18 5.64 7.66
CA CYS A 64 -0.22 5.41 6.60
C CYS A 64 1.16 5.01 7.15
N ARG A 65 1.68 5.77 8.13
CA ARG A 65 2.98 5.50 8.76
C ARG A 65 2.94 4.21 9.59
N LEU A 66 1.88 3.99 10.37
CA LEU A 66 1.67 2.76 11.14
C LEU A 66 1.67 1.52 10.23
N LYS A 67 0.99 1.60 9.08
CA LYS A 67 0.97 0.53 8.08
C LYS A 67 2.36 0.28 7.48
N ALA A 68 3.11 1.34 7.16
CA ALA A 68 4.47 1.20 6.64
C ALA A 68 5.40 0.51 7.65
N VAL A 69 5.34 0.91 8.93
CA VAL A 69 6.11 0.29 10.01
C VAL A 69 5.69 -1.16 10.23
N LYS A 70 4.38 -1.46 10.28
CA LYS A 70 3.87 -2.84 10.38
C LYS A 70 4.34 -3.71 9.23
N ASN A 71 4.30 -3.22 7.99
CA ASN A 71 4.75 -3.98 6.82
C ASN A 71 6.27 -4.27 6.86
N LEU A 72 7.07 -3.38 7.45
CA LEU A 72 8.52 -3.56 7.57
C LEU A 72 8.89 -4.58 8.65
N PHE A 73 8.33 -4.44 9.86
CA PHE A 73 8.68 -5.27 11.02
C PHE A 73 7.91 -6.59 11.06
N PHE A 74 6.69 -6.61 10.53
CA PHE A 74 5.82 -7.78 10.48
C PHE A 74 5.35 -7.99 9.03
N PRO A 75 6.29 -8.26 8.09
CA PRO A 75 5.92 -8.51 6.72
C PRO A 75 4.99 -9.71 6.68
N ILE A 76 3.84 -9.56 6.01
CA ILE A 76 2.96 -10.68 5.74
C ILE A 76 3.77 -11.62 4.85
N TYR A 77 4.22 -12.74 5.41
CA TYR A 77 4.88 -13.79 4.65
C TYR A 77 3.87 -14.30 3.62
N ARG A 78 4.03 -13.87 2.37
CA ARG A 78 3.31 -14.44 1.24
C ARG A 78 4.25 -15.47 0.64
N PRO A 79 3.94 -16.78 0.72
CA PRO A 79 4.70 -17.75 -0.04
C PRO A 79 4.71 -17.28 -1.49
N TYR A 80 5.87 -17.39 -2.14
CA TYR A 80 6.04 -17.01 -3.53
C TYR A 80 5.31 -18.04 -4.40
N GLU A 81 3.98 -17.95 -4.42
CA GLU A 81 3.13 -18.79 -5.26
C GLU A 81 2.92 -18.07 -6.58
N LEU A 82 3.35 -18.70 -7.66
CA LEU A 82 3.07 -18.20 -9.00
C LEU A 82 1.59 -18.46 -9.29
N THR A 83 0.90 -17.42 -9.71
CA THR A 83 -0.54 -17.50 -10.03
C THR A 83 -0.80 -18.48 -11.18
N SER A 84 0.20 -18.68 -12.05
CA SER A 84 0.17 -19.59 -13.19
C SER A 84 0.55 -21.05 -12.90
N GLU A 85 1.12 -21.39 -11.73
CA GLU A 85 1.78 -22.71 -11.49
C GLU A 85 0.85 -23.92 -11.62
N HIS A 86 -0.45 -23.71 -11.39
CA HIS A 86 -1.48 -24.76 -11.41
C HIS A 86 -2.64 -24.43 -12.35
N VAL A 87 -2.42 -23.54 -13.32
CA VAL A 87 -3.45 -23.09 -14.26
C VAL A 87 -2.97 -23.38 -15.67
N THR A 88 -3.84 -24.02 -16.45
CA THR A 88 -3.67 -24.09 -17.90
C THR A 88 -4.09 -22.74 -18.50
N PRO A 89 -3.17 -21.93 -19.04
CA PRO A 89 -3.51 -20.62 -19.59
C PRO A 89 -4.50 -20.76 -20.76
N SER A 90 -5.48 -19.85 -20.85
CA SER A 90 -6.57 -19.96 -21.84
C SER A 90 -6.10 -19.83 -23.29
N ASP A 91 -5.27 -18.83 -23.56
CA ASP A 91 -4.86 -18.41 -24.91
C ASP A 91 -3.34 -18.26 -25.00
N ASN A 92 -2.80 -18.20 -26.22
CA ASN A 92 -1.36 -18.02 -26.48
C ASN A 92 -0.77 -16.82 -25.73
N LEU A 93 -1.49 -15.70 -25.66
CA LEU A 93 -1.04 -14.52 -24.90
C LEU A 93 -0.90 -14.84 -23.41
N MET A 94 -1.90 -15.52 -22.82
CA MET A 94 -1.85 -15.90 -21.40
C MET A 94 -0.74 -16.92 -21.13
N GLN A 95 -0.49 -17.83 -22.07
CA GLN A 95 0.61 -18.78 -21.98
C GLN A 95 1.97 -18.08 -21.94
N GLU A 96 2.20 -17.12 -22.83
CA GLU A 96 3.41 -16.31 -22.83
C GLU A 96 3.56 -15.46 -21.55
N LEU A 97 2.47 -14.88 -21.05
CA LEU A 97 2.51 -14.12 -19.79
C LEU A 97 2.76 -15.00 -18.58
N ALA A 98 2.21 -16.22 -18.54
CA ALA A 98 2.46 -17.20 -17.50
C ALA A 98 3.95 -17.59 -17.43
N LEU A 99 4.58 -17.87 -18.58
CA LEU A 99 6.03 -18.16 -18.65
C LEU A 99 6.89 -16.99 -18.14
N ARG A 100 6.40 -15.75 -18.28
CA ARG A 100 7.10 -14.53 -17.85
C ARG A 100 6.80 -14.12 -16.42
N GLU A 101 5.78 -14.69 -15.77
CA GLU A 101 5.33 -14.28 -14.43
C GLU A 101 6.49 -14.33 -13.43
N ARG A 102 7.20 -15.47 -13.36
CA ARG A 102 8.29 -15.66 -12.41
C ARG A 102 9.41 -14.64 -12.60
N LEU A 103 9.86 -14.44 -13.83
CA LEU A 103 10.97 -13.54 -14.12
C LEU A 103 10.59 -12.06 -13.91
N ASN A 104 9.32 -11.68 -14.12
CA ASN A 104 8.82 -10.34 -13.81
C ASN A 104 8.74 -10.10 -12.31
N ARG A 105 8.17 -11.06 -11.55
CA ARG A 105 8.07 -10.97 -10.07
C ARG A 105 9.45 -10.91 -9.42
N LEU A 106 10.44 -11.63 -9.96
CA LEU A 106 11.86 -11.56 -9.52
C LEU A 106 12.60 -10.31 -10.02
N LYS A 107 11.95 -9.42 -10.79
CA LYS A 107 12.54 -8.22 -11.40
C LYS A 107 13.75 -8.51 -12.31
N ILE A 108 13.82 -9.72 -12.87
CA ILE A 108 14.88 -10.13 -13.82
C ILE A 108 14.55 -9.63 -15.23
N ILE A 109 13.28 -9.71 -15.63
CA ILE A 109 12.79 -9.12 -16.87
C ILE A 109 11.71 -8.09 -16.54
N SER A 110 11.51 -7.13 -17.44
CA SER A 110 10.37 -6.24 -17.43
C SER A 110 9.52 -6.50 -18.68
N THR A 111 8.22 -6.73 -18.49
CA THR A 111 7.26 -6.98 -19.57
C THR A 111 6.24 -5.87 -19.60
N ILE A 112 6.20 -5.13 -20.72
CA ILE A 112 5.15 -4.16 -21.02
C ILE A 112 4.21 -4.79 -22.05
N ILE A 113 2.92 -4.83 -21.73
CA ILE A 113 1.89 -5.32 -22.64
C ILE A 113 1.33 -4.11 -23.39
N PHE A 114 1.52 -4.09 -24.70
CA PHE A 114 0.92 -3.08 -25.57
C PHE A 114 -0.39 -3.61 -26.16
N ILE A 115 -1.47 -2.87 -25.97
CA ILE A 115 -2.80 -3.23 -26.47
C ILE A 115 -3.23 -2.18 -27.48
N ARG A 116 -3.79 -2.65 -28.59
CA ARG A 116 -4.48 -1.83 -29.59
C ARG A 116 -5.90 -2.36 -29.76
N ASN A 117 -6.87 -1.46 -29.81
CA ASN A 117 -8.26 -1.80 -30.07
C ASN A 117 -8.88 -0.76 -31.02
N LEU A 118 -9.84 -1.20 -31.82
CA LEU A 118 -10.63 -0.32 -32.67
C LEU A 118 -11.97 -0.05 -31.99
N THR A 119 -12.35 1.22 -31.93
CA THR A 119 -13.69 1.60 -31.51
C THR A 119 -14.73 1.17 -32.55
N LYS A 120 -16.01 1.20 -32.20
CA LYS A 120 -17.12 0.95 -33.13
C LYS A 120 -17.10 1.87 -34.36
N LEU A 121 -16.49 3.05 -34.24
CA LEU A 121 -16.32 4.04 -35.29
C LEU A 121 -14.97 3.90 -36.04
N GLN A 122 -14.25 2.78 -35.84
CA GLN A 122 -12.94 2.48 -36.44
C GLN A 122 -11.80 3.41 -36.05
N PHE A 123 -11.95 4.23 -35.00
CA PHE A 123 -10.81 4.92 -34.40
C PHE A 123 -9.97 3.95 -33.60
N GLU A 124 -8.66 4.02 -33.78
CA GLU A 124 -7.71 3.25 -33.02
C GLU A 124 -7.46 3.86 -31.64
N ILE A 125 -7.58 3.04 -30.61
CA ILE A 125 -7.17 3.35 -29.24
C ILE A 125 -6.08 2.37 -28.87
N SER A 126 -5.00 2.86 -28.26
CA SER A 126 -3.91 2.02 -27.79
C SER A 126 -3.48 2.40 -26.37
N GLY A 127 -2.84 1.45 -25.68
CA GLY A 127 -2.40 1.63 -24.30
C GLY A 127 -1.30 0.64 -23.92
N TYR A 128 -0.60 0.96 -22.83
CA TYR A 128 0.47 0.15 -22.26
C TYR A 128 0.09 -0.30 -20.85
N ILE A 129 0.44 -1.53 -20.51
CA ILE A 129 0.27 -2.09 -19.17
C ILE A 129 1.62 -2.61 -18.69
N ASP A 130 2.08 -2.13 -17.54
CA ASP A 130 3.21 -2.74 -16.84
C ASP A 130 2.72 -4.05 -16.19
N PHE A 131 3.22 -5.18 -16.68
CA PHE A 131 2.80 -6.49 -16.20
C PHE A 131 3.22 -6.72 -14.75
N ASN A 132 4.40 -6.23 -14.37
CA ASN A 132 4.97 -6.42 -13.05
C ASN A 132 4.18 -5.63 -11.99
N GLU A 133 3.86 -4.37 -12.29
CA GLU A 133 2.98 -3.56 -11.45
C GLU A 133 1.61 -4.23 -11.24
N ARG A 134 1.04 -4.80 -12.31
CA ARG A 134 -0.25 -5.51 -12.23
C ARG A 134 -0.18 -6.80 -11.42
N LEU A 135 0.92 -7.56 -11.50
CA LEU A 135 1.12 -8.79 -10.72
C LEU A 135 1.20 -8.54 -9.21
N GLU A 136 1.56 -7.31 -8.79
CA GLU A 136 1.59 -6.89 -7.39
C GLU A 136 0.23 -6.37 -6.89
N LYS A 137 -0.51 -5.67 -7.75
CA LYS A 137 -1.73 -4.94 -7.37
C LYS A 137 -3.02 -5.76 -7.47
N GLU A 138 -3.08 -6.80 -8.31
CA GLU A 138 -4.31 -7.58 -8.50
C GLU A 138 -4.08 -9.09 -8.65
N ASN A 139 -5.14 -9.87 -8.44
CA ASN A 139 -5.12 -11.31 -8.66
C ASN A 139 -5.18 -11.63 -10.17
N TRP A 140 -4.15 -12.28 -10.70
CA TRP A 140 -4.03 -12.62 -12.11
C TRP A 140 -4.72 -13.92 -12.53
N LEU A 141 -5.17 -14.73 -11.56
CA LEU A 141 -5.79 -16.03 -11.81
C LEU A 141 -6.96 -15.97 -12.80
N PRO A 142 -7.89 -14.99 -12.72
CA PRO A 142 -9.02 -14.92 -13.65
C PRO A 142 -8.60 -14.63 -15.10
N TYR A 143 -7.48 -13.95 -15.31
CA TYR A 143 -6.97 -13.67 -16.65
C TYR A 143 -6.33 -14.93 -17.24
N PHE A 144 -5.48 -15.63 -16.48
CA PHE A 144 -4.90 -16.90 -16.94
C PHE A 144 -5.97 -17.95 -17.26
N GLN A 145 -7.08 -17.97 -16.53
CA GLN A 145 -8.21 -18.87 -16.79
C GLN A 145 -9.13 -18.41 -17.94
N GLY A 146 -8.90 -17.24 -18.55
CA GLY A 146 -9.77 -16.67 -19.58
C GLY A 146 -11.14 -16.16 -19.07
N ARG A 147 -11.33 -16.10 -17.75
CA ARG A 147 -12.57 -15.57 -17.13
C ARG A 147 -12.63 -14.04 -17.19
N LYS A 148 -11.46 -13.38 -17.26
CA LYS A 148 -11.33 -11.94 -17.39
C LYS A 148 -10.44 -11.62 -18.59
N LYS A 149 -10.81 -10.59 -19.36
CA LYS A 149 -10.01 -10.07 -20.47
C LYS A 149 -9.10 -8.94 -19.99
N LEU A 150 -7.95 -8.81 -20.65
CA LEU A 150 -7.07 -7.64 -20.56
C LEU A 150 -7.73 -6.41 -21.20
#